data_AF-A0A1F9E3J0-F1
#
_entry.id   AF-A0A1F9E3J0-F1
#
_cell.length_a   1.000
_cell.length_b   1.000
_cell.length_c   1.000
_cell.angle_alpha   90.00
_cell.angle_beta   90.00
_cell.angle_gamma   90.00
#
_symmetry.space_group_name_H-M   'P 1'
#
loop_
_entity.id
_entity.type
_entity.pdbx_description
1 polymer ?
#
loop_
_entity_poly.entity_id
_entity_poly.type
_entity_poly.pdbx_seq_one_letter_code
_entity_poly.pdbx_strand_id
1 'polypeptide(L)'
;MMQKERQRRLVFLVRFFGAIQKKYLLFLAFFITIMALFTLFGGRGVVQIYQLKEERGKIRIVNARLGEENRRLAEQVGRMRNSREEVEKIAREELGLVKKGEIVYHFER
;
A
#
# COMPACT_ATOMS: atom_id res chain seq x y z
N MET A 1 35.20 7.93 68.77
CA MET A 1 34.17 8.41 67.80
C MET A 1 34.66 8.52 66.34
N MET A 2 35.95 8.76 66.07
CA MET A 2 36.48 9.03 64.71
C MET A 2 36.41 7.88 63.67
N GLN A 3 36.33 6.61 64.08
CA GLN A 3 36.26 5.46 63.14
C GLN A 3 34.91 5.34 62.39
N LYS A 4 33.79 5.78 63.00
CA LYS A 4 32.45 5.66 62.41
C LYS A 4 32.21 6.62 61.24
N GLU A 5 32.87 7.78 61.21
CA GLU A 5 32.70 8.77 60.12
C GLU A 5 33.43 8.36 58.85
N ARG A 6 34.61 7.73 58.98
CA ARG A 6 35.39 7.23 57.84
C ARG A 6 34.66 6.11 57.09
N GLN A 7 34.01 5.21 57.82
CA GLN A 7 33.16 4.15 57.27
C GLN A 7 31.93 4.72 56.52
N ARG A 8 31.25 5.73 57.07
CA ARG A 8 30.08 6.35 56.41
C ARG A 8 30.44 7.04 55.10
N ARG A 9 31.59 7.71 55.02
CA ARG A 9 32.06 8.36 53.78
C ARG A 9 32.38 7.36 52.67
N LEU A 10 32.94 6.20 53.01
CA LEU A 10 33.23 5.12 52.06
C LEU A 10 31.95 4.48 51.50
N VAL A 11 30.96 4.16 52.35
CA VAL A 11 29.68 3.61 51.92
C VAL A 11 28.89 4.60 51.04
N PHE A 12 28.99 5.90 51.34
CA PHE A 12 28.37 6.95 50.54
C PHE A 12 28.98 7.02 49.13
N LEU A 13 30.31 7.00 49.00
CA LEU A 13 31.00 7.01 47.71
C LEU A 13 30.68 5.79 46.84
N VAL A 14 30.62 4.60 47.43
CA VAL A 14 30.27 3.36 46.69
C VAL A 14 28.81 3.39 46.22
N ARG A 15 27.87 3.85 47.07
CA ARG A 15 26.47 4.04 46.67
C ARG A 15 26.30 5.14 45.62
N PHE A 16 27.10 6.21 45.69
CA PHE A 16 27.08 7.31 44.73
C PHE A 16 27.60 6.88 43.35
N PHE A 17 28.72 6.14 43.29
CA PHE A 17 29.22 5.55 42.04
C PHE A 17 28.22 4.54 41.44
N GLY A 18 27.61 3.69 42.27
CA GLY A 18 26.55 2.77 41.81
C GLY A 18 25.29 3.48 41.30
N ALA A 19 24.90 4.59 41.93
CA ALA A 19 23.78 5.42 41.48
C ALA A 19 24.09 6.18 40.18
N ILE A 20 25.32 6.67 40.02
CA ILE A 20 25.80 7.29 38.78
C ILE A 20 25.74 6.27 37.64
N GLN A 21 26.23 5.05 37.86
CA GLN A 21 26.19 3.96 36.88
C GLN A 21 24.74 3.59 36.48
N LYS A 22 23.81 3.49 37.44
CA LYS A 22 22.39 3.23 37.16
C LYS A 22 21.71 4.38 36.39
N LYS A 23 22.10 5.63 36.66
CA LYS A 23 21.56 6.80 35.96
C LYS A 23 21.95 6.82 34.48
N TYR A 24 23.21 6.46 34.16
CA TYR A 24 23.65 6.30 32.78
C TYR A 24 22.98 5.11 32.09
N LEU A 25 22.77 3.99 32.79
CA LEU A 25 22.04 2.84 32.25
C LEU A 25 20.58 3.19 31.90
N LEU A 26 19.90 3.96 32.77
CA LEU A 26 18.55 4.47 32.52
C LEU A 26 18.52 5.43 31.33
N PHE A 27 19.51 6.32 31.23
CA PHE A 27 19.61 7.25 30.10
C PHE A 27 19.84 6.51 28.78
N LEU A 28 20.69 5.48 28.79
CA LEU A 28 20.93 4.61 27.64
C LEU A 28 19.67 3.83 27.24
N ALA A 29 18.96 3.25 28.22
CA ALA A 29 17.71 2.56 27.96
C ALA A 29 16.66 3.51 27.36
N PHE A 30 16.52 4.71 27.91
CA PHE A 30 15.62 5.74 27.39
C PHE A 30 15.96 6.13 25.94
N PHE A 31 17.25 6.33 25.65
CA PHE A 31 17.71 6.64 24.30
C PHE A 31 17.41 5.52 23.29
N ILE A 32 17.64 4.26 23.68
CA ILE A 32 17.32 3.09 22.87
C ILE A 32 15.80 3.00 22.63
N THR A 33 14.98 3.24 23.65
CA THR A 33 13.52 3.26 23.50
C THR A 33 13.06 4.32 22.52
N ILE A 34 13.61 5.54 22.60
CA ILE A 34 13.31 6.61 21.65
C ILE A 34 13.72 6.21 20.23
N MET A 35 14.94 5.69 20.04
CA MET A 35 15.40 5.21 18.73
C MET A 35 14.50 4.11 18.17
N ALA A 36 14.06 3.16 19.01
CA ALA A 36 13.14 2.09 18.63
C ALA A 36 11.77 2.66 18.21
N LEU A 37 11.23 3.62 18.97
CA LEU A 37 9.97 4.28 18.63
C LEU A 37 10.08 5.04 17.30
N PHE A 38 11.16 5.79 17.06
CA PHE A 38 11.38 6.45 15.77
C PHE A 38 11.55 5.46 14.62
N THR A 39 12.12 4.28 14.87
CA THR A 39 12.27 3.24 13.85
C THR A 39 10.94 2.54 13.53
N LEU A 40 10.08 2.36 14.54
CA LEU A 40 8.78 1.72 14.38
C LEU A 40 7.72 2.68 13.81
N PHE A 41 7.72 3.93 14.26
CA PHE A 41 6.72 4.97 13.94
C PHE A 41 7.21 6.08 13.00
N GLY A 42 8.50 6.16 12.70
CA GLY A 42 9.01 7.12 11.71
C GLY A 42 8.43 6.82 10.33
N GLY A 43 8.30 7.83 9.46
CA GLY A 43 7.65 7.72 8.13
C GLY A 43 8.30 6.79 7.09
N ARG A 44 9.12 5.82 7.53
CA ARG A 44 9.58 4.62 6.79
C ARG A 44 9.61 3.39 7.70
N GLY A 45 8.81 3.38 8.75
CA GLY A 45 8.81 2.35 9.78
C GLY A 45 8.21 1.04 9.30
N VAL A 46 8.43 -0.01 10.07
CA VAL A 46 8.04 -1.40 9.74
C VAL A 46 6.53 -1.51 9.43
N VAL A 47 5.70 -0.76 10.16
CA VAL A 47 4.24 -0.74 9.96
C VAL A 47 3.86 -0.25 8.57
N GLN A 48 4.50 0.84 8.11
CA GLN A 48 4.22 1.42 6.81
C GLN A 48 4.70 0.49 5.68
N ILE A 49 5.85 -0.17 5.87
CA ILE A 49 6.36 -1.15 4.90
C ILE A 49 5.38 -2.32 4.75
N TYR A 50 4.76 -2.76 5.85
CA TYR A 50 3.76 -3.83 5.82
C TYR A 50 2.52 -3.40 5.04
N GLN A 51 1.97 -2.22 5.33
CA GLN A 51 0.81 -1.67 4.60
C GLN A 51 1.11 -1.48 3.10
N LEU A 52 2.27 -0.91 2.75
CA LEU A 52 2.68 -0.77 1.34
C LEU A 52 2.86 -2.12 0.63
N LYS A 53 3.19 -3.18 1.35
CA LYS A 53 3.32 -4.53 0.77
C LYS A 53 1.94 -5.11 0.44
N GLU A 54 0.97 -4.92 1.33
CA GLU A 54 -0.42 -5.34 1.11
C GLU A 54 -1.05 -4.56 -0.06
N GLU A 55 -0.88 -3.24 -0.08
CA GLU A 55 -1.42 -2.37 -1.14
C GLU A 55 -0.82 -2.70 -2.51
N ARG A 56 0.50 -2.96 -2.57
CA ARG A 56 1.15 -3.45 -3.80
C ARG A 56 0.56 -4.78 -4.28
N GLY A 57 0.19 -5.67 -3.37
CA GLY A 57 -0.48 -6.93 -3.69
C GLY A 57 -1.84 -6.71 -4.34
N LYS A 58 -2.68 -5.84 -3.74
CA LYS A 58 -3.99 -5.46 -4.28
C LYS A 58 -3.88 -4.84 -5.67
N ILE A 59 -2.97 -3.88 -5.84
CA ILE A 59 -2.74 -3.22 -7.13
C ILE A 59 -2.31 -4.23 -8.20
N ARG A 60 -1.44 -5.20 -7.87
CA ARG A 60 -1.05 -6.26 -8.82
C ARG A 60 -2.22 -7.10 -9.29
N ILE A 61 -3.11 -7.50 -8.37
CA ILE A 61 -4.29 -8.30 -8.72
C ILE A 61 -5.22 -7.50 -9.63
N VAL A 62 -5.47 -6.23 -9.31
CA VAL A 62 -6.31 -5.35 -10.13
C VAL A 62 -5.70 -5.14 -11.53
N ASN A 63 -4.39 -4.88 -11.61
CA ASN A 63 -3.70 -4.73 -12.89
C ASN A 63 -3.75 -6.01 -13.74
N ALA A 64 -3.60 -7.18 -13.13
CA ALA A 64 -3.71 -8.45 -13.85
C ALA A 64 -5.12 -8.62 -14.44
N ARG A 65 -6.16 -8.35 -13.65
CA ARG A 65 -7.55 -8.41 -14.09
C ARG A 65 -7.84 -7.42 -15.22
N LEU A 66 -7.41 -6.17 -15.08
CA LEU A 66 -7.57 -5.15 -16.12
C LEU A 66 -6.79 -5.49 -17.40
N GLY A 67 -5.61 -6.11 -17.27
CA GLY A 67 -4.84 -6.59 -18.41
C GLY A 67 -5.58 -7.68 -19.21
N GLU A 68 -6.20 -8.62 -18.51
CA GLU A 68 -7.02 -9.66 -19.13
C GLU A 68 -8.28 -9.08 -19.81
N GLU A 69 -8.95 -8.13 -19.15
CA GLU A 69 -10.12 -7.44 -19.68
C GLU A 69 -9.77 -6.62 -20.94
N ASN A 70 -8.66 -5.87 -20.90
CA ASN A 70 -8.15 -5.15 -22.06
C ASN A 70 -7.86 -6.09 -23.24
N ARG A 71 -7.24 -7.24 -22.99
CA ARG A 71 -6.98 -8.24 -24.04
C ARG A 71 -8.30 -8.75 -24.64
N ARG A 72 -9.28 -9.09 -23.80
CA ARG A 72 -10.59 -9.56 -24.26
C ARG A 72 -11.33 -8.48 -25.07
N LEU A 73 -11.25 -7.23 -24.67
CA LEU A 73 -11.83 -6.09 -25.40
C LEU A 73 -11.10 -5.86 -26.73
N ALA A 74 -9.78 -5.94 -26.75
CA ALA A 74 -9.00 -5.82 -27.98
C ALA A 74 -9.33 -6.93 -28.99
N GLU A 75 -9.51 -8.17 -28.52
CA GLU A 75 -9.96 -9.28 -29.37
C GLU A 75 -11.38 -9.06 -29.92
N GLN A 76 -12.30 -8.51 -29.10
CA GLN A 76 -13.64 -8.13 -29.56
C GLN A 76 -13.59 -7.04 -30.63
N VAL A 77 -12.82 -5.98 -30.41
CA VAL A 77 -12.62 -4.91 -31.39
C VAL A 77 -11.98 -5.45 -32.67
N GLY A 78 -11.02 -6.38 -32.56
CA GLY A 78 -10.41 -7.04 -33.71
C GLY A 78 -11.42 -7.85 -34.53
N ARG A 79 -12.32 -8.59 -33.88
CA ARG A 79 -13.40 -9.32 -34.57
C ARG A 79 -14.35 -8.37 -35.29
N MET A 80 -14.84 -7.34 -34.58
CA MET A 80 -15.72 -6.32 -35.17
C MET A 80 -15.05 -5.59 -36.34
N ARG A 81 -13.76 -5.26 -36.24
CA ARG A 81 -13.04 -4.56 -37.32
C ARG A 81 -12.78 -5.43 -38.55
N ASN A 82 -12.62 -6.74 -38.36
CA ASN A 82 -12.26 -7.65 -39.44
C ASN A 82 -13.46 -8.26 -40.17
N SER A 83 -14.68 -8.14 -39.65
CA SER A 83 -15.89 -8.56 -40.36
C SER A 83 -16.79 -7.36 -40.66
N ARG A 84 -16.87 -6.98 -41.94
CA ARG A 84 -17.81 -5.94 -42.43
C ARG A 84 -19.26 -6.29 -42.09
N GLU A 85 -19.53 -7.58 -41.93
CA GLU A 85 -20.84 -8.17 -41.67
C GLU A 85 -21.30 -7.98 -40.20
N GLU A 86 -20.41 -8.09 -39.19
CA GLU A 86 -20.79 -7.79 -37.79
C GLU A 86 -21.03 -6.29 -37.60
N VAL A 87 -20.23 -5.42 -38.23
CA VAL A 87 -20.45 -3.96 -38.17
C VAL A 87 -21.78 -3.60 -38.80
N GLU A 88 -22.12 -4.20 -39.95
CA GLU A 88 -23.40 -3.99 -40.62
C GLU A 88 -24.56 -4.53 -39.79
N LYS A 89 -24.39 -5.66 -39.11
CA LYS A 89 -25.38 -6.22 -38.19
C LYS A 89 -25.65 -5.28 -37.01
N ILE A 90 -24.63 -4.83 -36.30
CA ILE A 90 -24.77 -3.90 -35.16
C ILE A 90 -25.38 -2.57 -35.62
N ALA A 91 -24.92 -2.04 -36.76
CA ALA A 91 -25.45 -0.80 -37.32
C ALA A 91 -26.96 -0.91 -37.62
N ARG A 92 -27.44 -2.04 -38.16
CA ARG A 92 -28.86 -2.25 -38.48
C ARG A 92 -29.71 -2.60 -37.26
N GLU A 93 -29.23 -3.51 -36.40
CA GLU A 93 -30.04 -4.08 -35.30
C GLU A 93 -30.04 -3.20 -34.05
N GLU A 94 -28.89 -2.65 -33.66
CA GLU A 94 -28.78 -1.87 -32.41
C GLU A 94 -28.96 -0.37 -32.66
N LEU A 95 -28.45 0.13 -33.81
CA LEU A 95 -28.44 1.55 -34.11
C LEU A 95 -29.50 1.99 -35.13
N GLY A 96 -30.21 1.04 -35.76
CA GLY A 96 -31.25 1.32 -36.75
C GLY A 96 -30.74 2.05 -38.01
N LEU A 97 -29.44 1.99 -38.28
CA LEU A 97 -28.80 2.65 -39.41
C LEU A 97 -29.04 1.86 -40.70
N VAL A 98 -29.33 2.58 -41.78
CA VAL A 98 -29.57 2.04 -43.12
C VAL A 98 -28.61 2.65 -44.14
N LYS A 99 -28.21 1.88 -45.16
CA LYS A 99 -27.32 2.39 -46.22
C LYS A 99 -28.08 3.37 -47.12
N LYS A 100 -27.33 4.28 -47.72
CA LYS A 100 -27.86 5.21 -48.73
C LYS A 100 -28.43 4.41 -49.91
N GLY A 101 -29.74 4.55 -50.15
CA GLY A 101 -30.47 3.84 -51.21
C GLY A 101 -31.35 2.68 -50.75
N GLU A 102 -31.41 2.39 -49.45
CA GLU A 102 -32.30 1.36 -48.89
C GLU A 102 -33.68 1.92 -48.54
N ILE A 103 -34.72 1.08 -48.68
CA ILE A 103 -36.12 1.43 -48.41
C ILE A 103 -36.52 0.85 -47.05
N VAL A 104 -36.95 1.70 -46.12
CA VAL A 104 -37.39 1.29 -44.77
C VAL A 104 -38.88 1.04 -44.76
N TYR A 105 -39.29 -0.21 -44.50
CA TYR A 105 -40.69 -0.58 -44.33
C TYR A 105 -41.11 -0.38 -42.88
N HIS A 106 -41.98 0.61 -42.64
CA HIS A 106 -42.65 0.76 -41.34
C HIS A 106 -44.01 0.08 -41.43
N PHE A 107 -44.22 -0.92 -40.58
CA PHE A 107 -45.54 -1.52 -40.40
C PHE A 107 -46.25 -0.76 -39.28
N GLU A 108 -47.31 -0.01 -39.62
CA GLU A 108 -48.25 0.49 -38.62
C GLU A 108 -48.95 -0.72 -37.99
N ARG A 109 -49.08 -0.71 -36.66
CA ARG A 109 -49.66 -1.81 -35.89
C ARG A 109 -51.18 -1.80 -35.96
#